data_AF-A0A2V3J578-F1
#
_entry.id   AF-A0A2V3J578-F1
#
_cell.length_a   1.000
_cell.length_b   1.000
_cell.length_c   1.000
_cell.angle_alpha   90.00
_cell.angle_beta   90.00
_cell.angle_gamma   90.00
#
_symmetry.space_group_name_H-M   'P 1'
#
loop_
_entity.id
_entity.type
_entity.pdbx_description
1 polymer ?
#
loop_
_entity_poly.entity_id
_entity_poly.type
_entity_poly.pdbx_seq_one_letter_code
_entity_poly.pdbx_strand_id
1 'polypeptide(L)'
;MLEVEGTFAGRFGFIVAVLKVEGDIPVAELDDNTGFAVFPLAYQAVVFRPFKGEVLDSVVTKVTEHGFFAECGPLTVFVSHYSIPSDMNYKFIDDEPTWKGSEPEDDIVKDVSVRLRIIGLKIEATEISATATIQDPYLGRLD
;
A
#
# COMPACT_ATOMS: atom_id res chain seq x y z
N MET A 1 -7.60 7.92 21.60
CA MET A 1 -7.42 8.48 20.24
C MET A 1 -6.29 7.77 19.49
N LEU A 2 -5.14 7.52 20.12
CA LEU A 2 -4.00 6.78 19.55
C LEU A 2 -4.25 5.30 19.19
N GLU A 3 -5.34 4.69 19.67
CA GLU A 3 -5.54 3.23 19.56
C GLU A 3 -5.97 2.77 18.16
N VAL A 4 -6.57 3.66 17.35
CA VAL A 4 -7.14 3.31 16.05
C VAL A 4 -6.39 3.90 14.86
N GLU A 5 -5.66 5.01 15.03
CA GLU A 5 -4.86 5.61 13.94
C GLU A 5 -3.67 4.71 13.59
N GLY A 6 -3.43 4.50 12.30
CA GLY A 6 -2.40 3.60 11.81
C GLY A 6 -2.77 2.12 11.85
N THR A 7 -3.96 1.76 12.35
CA THR A 7 -4.42 0.36 12.39
C THR A 7 -5.09 -0.06 11.08
N PHE A 8 -5.04 -1.36 10.78
CA PHE A 8 -5.80 -1.96 9.70
C PHE A 8 -7.15 -2.47 10.22
N ALA A 9 -8.24 -1.82 9.81
CA ALA A 9 -9.60 -2.12 10.23
C ALA A 9 -10.31 -3.07 9.24
N GLY A 10 -9.66 -4.17 8.86
CA GLY A 10 -10.24 -5.25 8.06
C GLY A 10 -11.01 -4.77 6.82
N ARG A 11 -12.35 -4.77 6.91
CA ARG A 11 -13.25 -4.35 5.83
C ARG A 11 -13.09 -2.87 5.42
N PHE A 12 -12.55 -2.03 6.29
CA PHE A 12 -12.43 -0.58 6.08
C PHE A 12 -11.07 -0.15 5.54
N GLY A 13 -10.07 -1.02 5.54
CA GLY A 13 -8.69 -0.68 5.16
C GLY A 13 -7.91 -0.04 6.31
N PHE A 14 -6.87 0.71 5.96
CA PHE A 14 -6.05 1.44 6.94
C PHE A 14 -6.77 2.69 7.43
N ILE A 15 -6.78 2.90 8.74
CA ILE A 15 -7.23 4.16 9.33
C ILE A 15 -6.05 5.13 9.31
N VAL A 16 -6.10 6.14 8.44
CA VAL A 16 -5.02 7.10 8.25
C VAL A 16 -5.05 8.15 9.35
N ALA A 17 -6.22 8.73 9.62
CA ALA A 17 -6.41 9.75 10.65
C ALA A 17 -7.86 9.82 11.11
N VAL A 18 -8.08 10.03 12.40
CA VAL A 18 -9.40 10.32 12.97
C VAL A 18 -9.63 11.83 12.88
N LEU A 19 -10.74 12.22 12.26
CA LEU A 19 -11.07 13.62 12.04
C LEU A 19 -11.84 14.22 13.21
N LYS A 20 -12.86 13.48 13.69
CA LYS A 20 -13.69 13.89 14.81
C LYS A 20 -14.37 12.69 15.46
N VAL A 21 -14.61 12.80 16.75
CA VAL A 21 -15.54 11.92 17.48
C VAL A 21 -16.94 12.49 17.27
N GLU A 22 -17.88 11.63 16.90
CA GLU A 22 -19.26 12.00 16.63
C GLU A 22 -20.12 11.86 17.89
N GLY A 23 -20.99 12.85 18.11
CA GLY A 23 -22.00 12.83 19.17
C GLY A 23 -21.45 13.05 20.58
N ASP A 24 -22.33 12.85 21.55
CA ASP A 24 -22.00 12.89 22.97
C ASP A 24 -21.39 11.56 23.43
N ILE A 25 -20.61 11.60 24.51
CA ILE A 25 -20.03 10.40 25.11
C ILE A 25 -21.17 9.52 25.66
N PRO A 26 -21.32 8.27 25.17
CA PRO A 26 -22.39 7.39 25.61
C PRO A 26 -22.16 6.87 27.02
N VAL A 27 -23.18 6.20 27.57
CA VAL A 27 -23.07 5.54 28.88
C VAL A 27 -22.00 4.44 28.79
N ALA A 28 -21.13 4.40 29.81
CA ALA A 28 -20.07 3.41 29.88
C ALA A 28 -20.61 2.03 30.22
N GLU A 29 -20.03 1.00 29.62
CA GLU A 29 -20.20 -0.40 30.00
C GLU A 29 -19.05 -0.81 30.93
N LEU A 30 -19.34 -1.55 32.00
CA LEU A 30 -18.29 -2.03 32.90
C LEU A 30 -17.70 -3.34 32.34
N ASP A 31 -16.39 -3.42 32.22
CA ASP A 31 -15.70 -4.67 31.91
C ASP A 31 -15.56 -5.49 33.21
N ASP A 32 -16.32 -6.56 33.31
CA ASP A 32 -16.37 -7.44 34.49
C ASP A 32 -15.03 -8.09 34.83
N ASN A 33 -14.09 -8.20 33.88
CA ASN A 33 -12.79 -8.84 34.10
C ASN A 33 -11.73 -7.87 34.61
N THR A 34 -11.79 -6.60 34.20
CA THR A 34 -10.76 -5.59 34.52
C THR A 34 -11.26 -4.52 35.50
N GLY A 35 -12.58 -4.35 35.62
CA GLY A 35 -13.21 -3.26 36.37
C GLY A 35 -13.15 -1.91 35.68
N PHE A 36 -12.66 -1.84 34.44
CA PHE A 36 -12.62 -0.60 33.66
C PHE A 36 -13.98 -0.27 33.04
N ALA A 37 -14.21 1.03 32.83
CA ALA A 37 -15.38 1.53 32.12
C ALA A 37 -15.04 1.70 30.62
N VAL A 38 -15.78 1.01 29.75
CA VAL A 38 -15.62 1.00 28.30
C VAL A 38 -16.69 1.88 27.67
N PHE A 39 -16.26 2.81 26.81
CA PHE A 39 -17.15 3.76 26.13
C PHE A 39 -17.16 3.49 24.62
N PRO A 40 -18.29 3.03 24.04
CA PRO A 40 -18.37 2.78 22.60
C PRO A 40 -18.50 4.09 21.81
N LEU A 41 -17.40 4.63 21.32
CA LEU A 41 -17.39 5.91 20.59
C LEU A 41 -17.61 5.72 19.08
N ALA A 42 -18.49 6.55 18.50
CA ALA A 42 -18.57 6.74 17.06
C ALA A 42 -17.57 7.84 16.64
N TYR A 43 -16.86 7.63 15.53
CA TYR A 43 -15.92 8.62 15.01
C TYR A 43 -15.88 8.62 13.49
N GLN A 44 -15.50 9.75 12.91
CA GLN A 44 -15.22 9.91 11.49
C GLN A 44 -13.71 9.84 11.27
N ALA A 45 -13.26 9.06 10.28
CA ALA A 45 -11.86 8.92 9.94
C ALA A 45 -11.64 8.92 8.42
N VAL A 46 -10.43 9.33 8.02
CA VAL A 46 -9.91 9.09 6.68
C VAL A 46 -9.36 7.67 6.64
N VAL A 47 -9.80 6.90 5.66
CA VAL A 47 -9.35 5.52 5.47
C VAL A 47 -8.73 5.32 4.09
N PHE A 48 -7.71 4.47 4.02
CA PHE A 48 -7.10 4.02 2.77
C PHE A 48 -7.44 2.54 2.55
N ARG A 49 -8.23 2.25 1.51
CA ARG A 49 -8.69 0.90 1.20
C ARG A 49 -8.40 0.56 -0.26
N PRO A 50 -7.32 -0.18 -0.55
CA PRO A 50 -7.00 -0.54 -1.91
C PRO A 50 -7.97 -1.59 -2.46
N PHE A 51 -8.13 -1.65 -3.78
CA PHE A 51 -8.96 -2.65 -4.46
C PHE A 51 -8.30 -3.25 -5.70
N LYS A 52 -8.73 -4.46 -6.07
CA LYS A 52 -8.26 -5.13 -7.28
C LYS A 52 -8.68 -4.33 -8.52
N GLY A 53 -7.74 -4.06 -9.41
CA GLY A 53 -7.93 -3.26 -10.62
C GLY A 53 -7.69 -1.77 -10.44
N GLU A 54 -7.45 -1.30 -9.21
CA GLU A 54 -7.07 0.08 -8.94
C GLU A 54 -5.70 0.40 -9.53
N VAL A 55 -5.58 1.59 -10.13
CA VAL A 55 -4.32 2.13 -10.63
C VAL A 55 -3.82 3.14 -9.61
N LEU A 56 -2.60 2.93 -9.12
CA LEU A 56 -1.98 3.76 -8.09
C LEU A 56 -0.59 4.20 -8.53
N ASP A 57 -0.23 5.39 -8.08
CA ASP A 57 1.12 5.92 -8.19
C ASP A 57 1.88 5.52 -6.92
N SER A 58 3.10 5.04 -7.11
CA SER A 58 3.89 4.39 -6.07
C SER A 58 5.35 4.82 -6.16
N VAL A 59 6.09 4.71 -5.05
CA VAL A 59 7.54 4.94 -5.05
C VAL A 59 8.25 3.61 -4.85
N VAL A 60 9.23 3.32 -5.71
CA VAL A 60 9.99 2.06 -5.65
C VAL A 60 10.92 2.08 -4.45
N THR A 61 10.79 1.10 -3.55
CA THR A 61 11.61 1.00 -2.34
C THR A 61 12.76 0.01 -2.48
N LYS A 62 12.58 -1.04 -3.30
CA LYS A 62 13.60 -2.07 -3.50
C LYS A 62 13.45 -2.75 -4.85
N VAL A 63 14.56 -2.86 -5.58
CA VAL A 63 14.64 -3.61 -6.85
C VAL A 63 15.38 -4.93 -6.67
N THR A 64 14.89 -5.99 -7.31
CA THR A 64 15.46 -7.36 -7.25
C THR A 64 15.33 -8.06 -8.60
N GLU A 65 16.06 -9.16 -8.78
CA GLU A 65 15.94 -10.00 -9.98
C GLU A 65 14.53 -10.60 -10.18
N HIS A 66 13.77 -10.79 -9.09
CA HIS A 66 12.43 -11.37 -9.16
C HIS A 66 11.33 -10.34 -9.40
N GLY A 67 11.66 -9.05 -9.44
CA GLY A 67 10.72 -7.94 -9.51
C GLY A 67 11.13 -6.77 -8.61
N PHE A 68 10.19 -5.90 -8.26
CA PHE A 68 10.46 -4.76 -7.36
C PHE A 68 9.33 -4.57 -6.34
N PHE A 69 9.69 -3.94 -5.22
CA PHE A 69 8.78 -3.48 -4.19
C PHE A 69 8.57 -1.98 -4.35
N ALA A 70 7.33 -1.55 -4.19
CA ALA A 70 6.93 -0.16 -4.20
C ALA A 70 5.92 0.12 -3.09
N GLU A 71 5.86 1.35 -2.62
CA GLU A 71 4.94 1.80 -1.58
C GLU A 71 3.91 2.78 -2.14
N CYS A 72 2.63 2.50 -1.87
CA CYS A 72 1.49 3.36 -2.18
C CYS A 72 0.90 3.87 -0.85
N GLY A 73 1.49 4.91 -0.27
CA GLY A 73 1.13 5.34 1.08
C GLY A 73 1.40 4.21 2.10
N PRO A 74 0.41 3.71 2.85
CA PRO A 74 0.60 2.62 3.82
C PRO A 74 0.62 1.22 3.19
N LEU A 75 0.39 1.09 1.87
CA LEU A 75 0.34 -0.20 1.19
C LEU A 75 1.68 -0.55 0.56
N THR A 76 2.22 -1.70 0.96
CA THR A 76 3.36 -2.33 0.28
C THR A 76 2.87 -3.16 -0.91
N VAL A 77 3.43 -2.88 -2.08
CA VAL A 77 3.10 -3.53 -3.34
C VAL A 77 4.33 -4.26 -3.88
N PHE A 78 4.13 -5.49 -4.34
CA PHE A 78 5.15 -6.24 -5.05
C PHE A 78 4.75 -6.43 -6.53
N VAL A 79 5.64 -6.05 -7.43
CA VAL A 79 5.51 -6.28 -8.87
C VAL A 79 6.50 -7.38 -9.26
N SER A 80 5.98 -8.55 -9.59
CA SER A 80 6.79 -9.69 -10.06
C SER A 80 7.33 -9.43 -11.45
N HIS A 81 8.50 -9.97 -11.79
CA HIS A 81 9.02 -9.93 -13.16
C HIS A 81 8.06 -10.49 -14.22
N TYR A 82 7.19 -11.45 -13.86
CA TYR A 82 6.12 -11.93 -14.74
C TYR A 82 5.03 -10.90 -15.03
N SER A 83 4.98 -9.82 -14.24
CA SER A 83 4.05 -8.69 -14.33
C SER A 83 4.74 -7.39 -14.78
N ILE A 84 5.99 -7.49 -15.26
CA ILE A 84 6.76 -6.42 -15.89
C ILE A 84 6.73 -6.67 -17.42
N PRO A 85 6.71 -5.62 -18.27
CA PRO A 85 6.89 -5.75 -19.70
C PRO A 85 8.10 -6.61 -20.08
N SER A 86 7.93 -7.48 -21.08
CA SER A 86 8.95 -8.46 -21.48
C SER A 86 10.18 -7.87 -22.15
N ASP A 87 10.10 -6.61 -22.59
CA ASP A 87 11.21 -5.83 -23.14
C ASP A 87 12.14 -5.29 -22.05
N MET A 88 11.69 -5.24 -20.79
CA MET A 88 12.53 -4.86 -19.66
C MET A 88 13.40 -6.01 -19.16
N ASN A 89 14.63 -5.69 -18.76
CA ASN A 89 15.60 -6.67 -18.30
C ASN A 89 16.27 -6.25 -17.00
N TYR A 90 16.41 -7.18 -16.05
CA TYR A 90 17.14 -6.95 -14.82
C TYR A 90 18.66 -6.87 -15.08
N LYS A 91 19.30 -5.79 -14.62
CA LYS A 91 20.74 -5.54 -14.75
C LYS A 91 21.27 -4.81 -13.51
N PHE A 92 22.59 -4.90 -13.31
CA PHE A 92 23.30 -3.98 -12.42
C PHE A 92 23.92 -2.87 -13.28
N ILE A 93 23.57 -1.62 -13.00
CA ILE A 93 24.11 -0.43 -13.66
C ILE A 93 24.76 0.40 -12.55
N ASP A 94 26.07 0.66 -12.65
CA ASP A 94 26.84 1.36 -11.61
C ASP A 94 26.66 0.76 -10.20
N ASP A 95 26.64 -0.58 -10.13
CA ASP A 95 26.37 -1.39 -8.92
C ASP A 95 24.96 -1.23 -8.32
N GLU A 96 24.03 -0.58 -9.03
CA GLU A 96 22.63 -0.47 -8.64
C GLU A 96 21.70 -1.46 -9.38
N PRO A 97 20.86 -2.22 -8.66
CA PRO A 97 19.90 -3.13 -9.29
C PRO A 97 18.82 -2.35 -10.03
N THR A 98 18.70 -2.61 -11.33
CA THR A 98 17.86 -1.84 -12.26
C THR A 98 17.06 -2.77 -13.14
N TRP A 99 15.76 -2.53 -13.29
CA TRP A 99 14.98 -3.05 -14.41
C TRP A 99 15.10 -2.08 -15.57
N LYS A 100 15.98 -2.40 -16.52
CA LYS A 100 16.30 -1.57 -17.68
C LYS A 100 15.22 -1.69 -18.74
N GLY A 101 14.59 -0.57 -19.10
CA GLY A 101 13.63 -0.48 -20.19
C GLY A 101 14.27 -0.22 -21.55
N SER A 102 13.41 -0.01 -22.55
CA SER A 102 13.84 0.31 -23.92
C SER A 102 14.52 1.68 -23.96
N GLU A 103 13.95 2.68 -23.29
CA GLU A 103 14.54 4.01 -23.11
C GLU A 103 15.04 4.21 -21.66
N PRO A 104 15.98 5.14 -21.40
CA PRO A 104 16.42 5.48 -20.04
C PRO A 104 15.31 6.01 -19.12
N GLU A 105 14.27 6.62 -19.70
CA GLU A 105 13.10 7.13 -18.98
C GLU A 105 12.20 6.02 -18.44
N ASP A 106 12.30 4.81 -19.00
CA ASP A 106 11.54 3.64 -18.55
C ASP A 106 12.24 2.89 -17.40
N ASP A 107 13.49 3.21 -17.08
CA ASP A 107 14.28 2.45 -16.12
C ASP A 107 13.67 2.50 -14.72
N ILE A 108 13.48 1.33 -14.12
CA ILE A 108 12.96 1.19 -12.76
C ILE A 108 14.14 0.92 -11.83
N VAL A 109 14.48 1.94 -11.05
CA VAL A 109 15.50 1.91 -9.99
C VAL A 109 14.86 2.26 -8.64
N LYS A 110 15.64 2.24 -7.58
CA LYS A 110 15.15 2.68 -6.27
C LYS A 110 14.77 4.18 -6.31
N ASP A 111 13.75 4.55 -5.55
CA ASP A 111 13.30 5.93 -5.31
C ASP A 111 12.63 6.62 -6.54
N VAL A 112 12.35 5.89 -7.62
CA VAL A 112 11.55 6.41 -8.75
C VAL A 112 10.05 6.20 -8.56
N SER A 113 9.25 7.07 -9.18
CA SER A 113 7.79 6.95 -9.19
C SER A 113 7.34 5.97 -10.28
N VAL A 114 6.43 5.07 -9.96
CA VAL A 114 5.87 4.07 -10.89
C VAL A 114 4.35 4.03 -10.73
N ARG A 115 3.65 4.11 -11.86
CA ARG A 115 2.21 3.82 -11.96
C ARG A 115 2.00 2.34 -12.18
N LEU A 116 1.25 1.72 -11.28
CA LEU A 116 0.97 0.29 -11.29
C LEU A 116 -0.53 0.02 -11.15
N ARG A 117 -0.95 -1.16 -11.59
CA ARG A 117 -2.32 -1.64 -11.40
C ARG A 117 -2.35 -2.84 -10.48
N ILE A 118 -3.17 -2.78 -9.43
CA ILE A 118 -3.32 -3.88 -8.47
C ILE A 118 -4.01 -5.08 -9.15
N ILE A 119 -3.40 -6.26 -9.05
CA ILE A 119 -3.95 -7.53 -9.55
C ILE A 119 -4.47 -8.42 -8.42
N GLY A 120 -3.93 -8.28 -7.21
CA GLY A 120 -4.30 -9.07 -6.05
C GLY A 120 -4.00 -8.33 -4.75
N LEU A 121 -4.80 -8.62 -3.74
CA LEU A 121 -4.60 -8.14 -2.37
C LEU A 121 -4.42 -9.36 -1.47
N LYS A 122 -3.42 -9.32 -0.61
CA LYS A 122 -3.15 -10.29 0.43
C LYS A 122 -3.37 -9.59 1.77
N ILE A 123 -4.45 -9.98 2.45
CA ILE A 123 -4.81 -9.44 3.76
C ILE A 123 -4.29 -10.40 4.83
N GLU A 124 -3.44 -9.89 5.71
CA GLU A 124 -2.98 -10.56 6.92
C GLU A 124 -3.65 -9.92 8.14
N ALA A 125 -3.30 -10.38 9.37
CA ALA A 125 -4.03 -9.97 10.58
C ALA A 125 -3.96 -8.46 10.86
N THR A 126 -2.84 -7.82 10.56
CA THR A 126 -2.57 -6.40 10.85
C THR A 126 -2.09 -5.60 9.65
N GLU A 127 -1.81 -6.27 8.54
CA GLU A 127 -1.20 -5.68 7.36
C GLU A 127 -1.91 -6.15 6.10
N ILE A 128 -1.90 -5.31 5.07
CA ILE A 128 -2.31 -5.69 3.73
C ILE A 128 -1.13 -5.42 2.80
N SER A 129 -0.85 -6.39 1.95
CA SER A 129 0.09 -6.26 0.85
C SER A 129 -0.64 -6.48 -0.46
N ALA A 130 -0.11 -5.94 -1.55
CA ALA A 130 -0.68 -6.11 -2.88
C ALA A 130 0.32 -6.72 -3.85
N THR A 131 -0.19 -7.43 -4.83
CA THR A 131 0.52 -7.73 -6.06
C THR A 131 0.00 -6.84 -7.17
N ALA A 132 0.89 -6.34 -8.02
CA ALA A 132 0.54 -5.44 -9.11
C ALA A 132 1.22 -5.79 -10.43
N THR A 133 0.79 -5.12 -11.50
CA THR A 133 1.34 -5.20 -12.85
C THR A 133 1.61 -3.82 -13.41
N ILE A 134 2.60 -3.74 -14.31
CA ILE A 134 2.91 -2.58 -15.14
C ILE A 134 2.91 -2.93 -16.64
N GLN A 135 2.31 -4.05 -17.04
CA GLN A 135 2.28 -4.52 -18.43
C GLN A 135 1.24 -3.83 -19.31
N ASP A 136 0.22 -3.20 -18.71
CA ASP A 136 -0.83 -2.56 -19.50
C ASP A 136 -0.38 -1.20 -20.03
N PRO A 137 -1.02 -0.69 -21.10
CA PRO A 137 -0.77 0.65 -21.60
C PRO A 137 -0.93 1.72 -20.51
N TYR A 138 -0.08 2.75 -20.55
CA TYR A 138 -0.06 3.88 -19.62
C TYR A 138 0.34 3.54 -18.17
N LEU A 139 0.91 2.35 -17.94
CA LEU A 139 1.59 1.96 -16.70
C LEU A 139 3.11 2.02 -16.88
N GLY A 140 3.85 1.99 -15.77
CA GLY A 140 5.32 2.07 -15.78
C GLY A 140 5.82 3.30 -15.02
N ARG A 141 7.06 3.70 -15.30
CA ARG A 141 7.69 4.85 -14.64
C ARG A 141 6.92 6.15 -14.94
N LEU A 142 6.81 6.99 -13.93
CA LEU A 142 6.23 8.32 -13.99
C LEU A 142 7.35 9.33 -13.76
N ASP A 143 8.05 9.73 -14.81
CA ASP A 143 8.92 10.92 -14.83
C ASP A 143 9.28 11.29 -16.27
#